data_AF-A0A4S8LDQ7-F1
#
_entry.id   AF-A0A4S8LDQ7-F1
#
_cell.length_a   1.000
_cell.length_b   1.000
_cell.length_c   1.000
_cell.angle_alpha   90.00
_cell.angle_beta   90.00
_cell.angle_gamma   90.00
#
_symmetry.space_group_name_H-M   'P 1'
#
loop_
_entity.id
_entity.type
_entity.pdbx_description
1 polymer ?
#
loop_
_entity_poly.entity_id
_entity_poly.type
_entity_poly.pdbx_seq_one_letter_code
_entity_poly.pdbx_strand_id
1 'polypeptide(L)'
;MASEAIEEQVDLLYKHAVADNKEMNNVLFSIEPFNMPFAHSTDSAYPHPSNRQVTPSTPTLFYVNPEDDTYFENALRRLVNAVQTVAVNEGESSWDNLYCPNYALADTPLVQMYGSNVDRLRKIRERVDPDNIMLLTGGFKFV
;
A
#
# COMPACT_ATOMS: atom_id res chain seq x y z
N MET A 1 -11.37 -13.14 15.34
CA MET A 1 -12.27 -12.60 14.29
C MET A 1 -11.45 -11.90 13.22
N ALA A 2 -11.01 -10.64 13.41
CA ALA A 2 -10.18 -9.92 12.42
C ALA A 2 -8.88 -10.63 12.04
N SER A 3 -8.09 -11.02 13.04
CA SER A 3 -6.78 -11.66 12.84
C SER A 3 -6.89 -13.03 12.16
N GLU A 4 -7.91 -13.81 12.53
CA GLU A 4 -8.18 -15.13 11.92
C GLU A 4 -8.61 -14.99 10.47
N ALA A 5 -9.44 -13.99 10.15
CA ALA A 5 -9.85 -13.72 8.77
C ALA A 5 -8.67 -13.25 7.91
N ILE A 6 -7.76 -12.45 8.45
CA ILE A 6 -6.51 -12.05 7.76
C ILE A 6 -5.61 -13.26 7.54
N GLU A 7 -5.42 -14.11 8.55
CA GLU A 7 -4.66 -15.35 8.47
C GLU A 7 -5.24 -16.27 7.37
N GLU A 8 -6.56 -16.41 7.31
CA GLU A 8 -7.24 -17.16 6.25
C GLU A 8 -6.92 -16.62 4.84
N GLN A 9 -6.91 -15.30 4.64
CA GLN A 9 -6.56 -14.72 3.34
C GLN A 9 -5.09 -14.97 2.95
N VAL A 10 -4.18 -14.91 3.93
CA VAL A 10 -2.76 -15.22 3.74
C VAL A 10 -2.57 -16.68 3.35
N ASP A 11 -3.23 -17.59 4.06
CA ASP A 11 -3.22 -19.03 3.77
C ASP A 11 -3.78 -19.35 2.39
N LEU A 12 -4.87 -18.69 1.99
CA LEU A 12 -5.47 -18.87 0.67
C LEU A 12 -4.52 -18.44 -0.44
N LEU A 13 -3.80 -17.32 -0.28
CA LEU A 13 -2.78 -16.91 -1.24
C LEU A 13 -1.69 -17.97 -1.38
N TYR A 14 -1.19 -18.50 -0.25
CA TYR A 14 -0.16 -19.55 -0.26
C TYR A 14 -0.64 -20.82 -0.97
N LYS A 15 -1.85 -21.28 -0.65
CA LYS A 15 -2.45 -22.46 -1.28
C LYS A 15 -2.63 -22.29 -2.79
N HIS A 16 -3.05 -21.11 -3.26
CA HIS A 16 -3.17 -20.82 -4.69
C HIS A 16 -1.81 -20.84 -5.39
N ALA A 17 -0.78 -20.21 -4.80
CA ALA A 17 0.57 -20.24 -5.37
C ALA A 17 1.09 -21.68 -5.55
N VAL A 18 0.92 -22.53 -4.53
CA VAL A 18 1.31 -23.95 -4.61
C VAL A 18 0.49 -24.69 -5.68
N ALA A 19 -0.83 -24.49 -5.73
CA ALA A 19 -1.70 -25.13 -6.72
C ALA A 19 -1.35 -24.73 -8.17
N ASP A 20 -0.89 -23.49 -8.36
CA ASP A 20 -0.47 -22.94 -9.65
C ASP A 20 1.00 -23.26 -10.00
N ASN A 21 1.66 -24.14 -9.22
CA ASN A 21 3.08 -24.51 -9.33
C ASN A 21 4.04 -23.30 -9.28
N LYS A 22 3.74 -22.32 -8.42
CA LYS A 22 4.59 -21.14 -8.17
C LYS A 22 5.48 -21.36 -6.96
N GLU A 23 6.77 -21.10 -7.12
CA GLU A 23 7.75 -21.26 -6.04
C GLU A 23 7.76 -20.03 -5.14
N MET A 24 7.00 -20.10 -4.04
CA MET A 24 6.92 -19.08 -3.02
C MET A 24 7.53 -19.57 -1.71
N ASN A 25 8.47 -18.79 -1.16
CA ASN A 25 9.16 -19.12 0.08
C ASN A 25 8.27 -18.86 1.29
N ASN A 26 7.70 -17.66 1.39
CA ASN A 26 6.83 -17.28 2.51
C ASN A 26 5.99 -16.03 2.16
N VAL A 27 4.90 -15.87 2.92
CA VAL A 27 4.06 -14.67 2.95
C VAL A 27 4.20 -14.06 4.34
N LEU A 28 4.46 -12.76 4.40
CA LEU A 28 4.45 -12.01 5.65
C LEU A 28 3.34 -10.98 5.60
N PHE A 29 2.48 -10.96 6.61
CA PHE A 29 1.52 -9.89 6.80
C PHE A 29 1.85 -9.18 8.11
N SER A 30 2.34 -7.95 8.04
CA SER A 30 2.65 -7.15 9.23
C SER A 30 1.62 -6.04 9.42
N ILE A 31 1.21 -5.82 10.66
CA ILE A 31 0.45 -4.65 11.08
C ILE A 31 1.37 -3.84 11.97
N GLU A 32 1.49 -2.54 11.72
CA GLU A 32 2.37 -1.65 12.47
C GLU A 32 1.54 -0.74 13.39
N PRO A 33 1.16 -1.18 14.60
CA PRO A 33 0.28 -0.41 15.48
C PRO A 33 1.03 0.80 16.07
N PHE A 34 0.90 1.96 15.45
CA PHE A 34 1.35 3.23 16.01
C PHE A 34 0.29 3.82 16.94
N ASN A 35 0.72 4.26 18.12
CA ASN A 35 -0.16 4.98 19.03
C ASN A 35 -0.25 6.46 18.62
N MET A 36 -1.44 6.90 18.21
CA MET A 36 -1.73 8.30 17.84
C MET A 36 -0.72 8.90 16.84
N PRO A 37 -0.43 8.25 15.69
CA PRO A 37 0.63 8.67 14.76
C PRO A 37 0.45 10.10 14.24
N PHE A 38 -0.77 10.65 14.26
CA PHE A 38 -1.09 11.97 13.72
C PHE A 38 -1.45 12.98 14.81
N ALA A 39 -1.18 12.72 16.08
CA ALA A 39 -1.48 13.66 17.17
C ALA A 39 -0.82 15.04 16.98
N HIS A 40 0.32 15.09 16.31
CA HIS A 40 1.10 16.31 16.05
C HIS A 40 1.15 16.66 14.56
N SER A 41 0.16 16.20 13.79
CA SER A 41 0.09 16.45 12.36
C SER A 41 0.07 17.94 12.04
N THR A 42 0.81 18.33 11.01
CA THR A 42 0.72 19.67 10.40
C THR A 42 0.55 19.52 8.90
N ASP A 43 0.30 20.63 8.19
CA ASP A 43 0.22 20.63 6.73
C ASP A 43 1.49 20.01 6.11
N SER A 44 1.32 18.96 5.31
CA SER A 44 2.43 18.21 4.71
C SER A 44 2.03 17.57 3.38
N ALA A 45 2.98 16.91 2.70
CA ALA A 45 2.69 16.18 1.47
C ALA A 45 1.64 15.07 1.66
N TYR A 46 1.82 14.20 2.66
CA TYR A 46 0.89 13.12 2.98
C TYR A 46 -0.25 13.67 3.88
N PRO A 47 -1.54 13.54 3.51
CA PRO A 47 -2.65 13.96 4.35
C PRO A 47 -2.78 13.06 5.59
N HIS A 48 -2.60 13.64 6.77
CA HIS A 48 -2.64 12.89 8.02
C HIS A 48 -3.39 13.67 9.12
N PRO A 49 -4.72 13.89 8.97
CA PRO A 49 -5.45 14.74 9.88
C PRO A 49 -5.53 14.12 11.28
N SER A 50 -5.36 14.93 12.31
CA SER A 50 -5.30 14.48 13.72
C SER A 50 -6.57 13.80 14.23
N ASN A 51 -7.71 13.98 13.56
CA ASN A 51 -8.97 13.32 13.88
C ASN A 51 -9.13 11.92 13.22
N ARG A 52 -8.17 11.47 12.41
CA ARG A 52 -8.21 10.19 11.72
C ARG A 52 -6.86 9.48 11.83
N GLN A 53 -6.67 8.78 12.94
CA GLN A 53 -5.47 7.98 13.16
C GLN A 53 -5.51 6.74 12.26
N VAL A 54 -4.49 6.54 11.42
CA VAL A 54 -4.35 5.32 10.63
C VAL A 54 -2.96 4.75 10.80
N THR A 55 -2.86 3.43 10.77
CA THR A 55 -1.61 2.68 10.88
C THR A 55 -1.45 1.79 9.66
N PRO A 56 -0.25 1.66 9.08
CA PRO A 56 -0.06 0.85 7.90
C PRO A 56 -0.14 -0.64 8.22
N SER A 57 -0.52 -1.41 7.20
CA SER A 57 -0.25 -2.85 7.12
C SER A 57 0.57 -3.12 5.87
N THR A 58 1.45 -4.12 5.94
CA THR A 58 2.45 -4.39 4.91
C THR A 58 2.47 -5.88 4.57
N PRO A 59 1.63 -6.33 3.62
CA PRO A 59 1.77 -7.65 3.04
C PRO A 59 3.03 -7.71 2.16
N THR A 60 3.87 -8.71 2.39
CA THR A 60 5.12 -8.94 1.66
C THR A 60 5.19 -10.38 1.19
N LEU A 61 5.47 -10.58 -0.10
CA LEU A 61 5.64 -11.90 -0.71
C LEU A 61 7.12 -12.15 -0.99
N PHE A 62 7.59 -13.35 -0.68
CA PHE A 62 8.95 -13.79 -0.98
C PHE A 62 8.87 -14.98 -1.93
N TYR A 63 9.43 -14.84 -3.13
CA TYR A 63 9.42 -15.86 -4.19
C TYR A 63 10.76 -15.84 -4.96
N VAL A 64 11.01 -16.91 -5.73
CA VAL A 64 12.34 -17.16 -6.32
C VAL A 64 12.40 -16.75 -7.79
N ASN A 65 11.40 -17.12 -8.59
CA ASN A 65 11.43 -16.94 -10.03
C ASN A 65 10.96 -15.53 -10.43
N PRO A 66 11.81 -14.67 -11.04
CA PRO A 66 11.40 -13.34 -11.50
C PRO A 66 10.38 -13.38 -12.65
N GLU A 67 10.28 -14.49 -13.38
CA GLU A 67 9.24 -14.63 -14.42
C GLU A 67 7.81 -14.67 -13.82
N ASP A 68 7.69 -14.88 -12.51
CA ASP A 68 6.42 -14.90 -11.78
C ASP A 68 6.03 -13.53 -11.19
N ASP A 69 6.79 -12.45 -11.45
CA ASP A 69 6.51 -11.10 -10.92
C ASP A 69 5.06 -10.67 -11.14
N THR A 70 4.56 -10.81 -12.37
CA THR A 70 3.17 -10.45 -12.70
C THR A 70 2.16 -11.32 -11.94
N TYR A 71 2.47 -12.59 -11.70
CA TYR A 71 1.60 -13.47 -10.91
C TYR A 71 1.51 -12.98 -9.47
N PHE A 72 2.66 -12.76 -8.82
CA PHE A 72 2.72 -12.39 -7.41
C PHE A 72 2.25 -10.96 -7.16
N GLU A 73 2.47 -10.02 -8.07
CA GLU A 73 1.89 -8.68 -7.99
C GLU A 73 0.36 -8.73 -7.99
N ASN A 74 -0.23 -9.52 -8.89
CA ASN A 74 -1.68 -9.72 -8.92
C ASN A 74 -2.19 -10.46 -7.68
N ALA A 75 -1.44 -11.43 -7.16
CA ALA A 75 -1.77 -12.12 -5.91
C ALA A 75 -1.76 -11.15 -4.72
N LEU A 76 -0.77 -10.27 -4.63
CA LEU A 76 -0.66 -9.26 -3.60
C LEU A 76 -1.84 -8.28 -3.64
N ARG A 77 -2.25 -7.82 -4.83
CA ARG A 77 -3.44 -6.96 -4.99
C ARG A 77 -4.72 -7.64 -4.50
N ARG A 78 -4.90 -8.93 -4.80
CA ARG A 78 -6.05 -9.71 -4.30
C ARG A 78 -6.03 -9.82 -2.78
N LEU A 79 -4.87 -10.14 -2.19
CA LEU A 79 -4.71 -10.21 -0.74
C LEU A 79 -5.06 -8.88 -0.06
N VAL A 80 -4.48 -7.77 -0.53
CA VAL A 80 -4.75 -6.42 0.01
C VAL A 80 -6.23 -6.09 -0.08
N ASN A 81 -6.88 -6.37 -1.21
CA ASN A 81 -8.31 -6.09 -1.39
C ASN A 81 -9.18 -6.94 -0.44
N ALA A 82 -8.87 -8.23 -0.28
CA ALA A 82 -9.60 -9.12 0.62
C ALA A 82 -9.45 -8.70 2.08
N VAL A 83 -8.22 -8.40 2.52
CA VAL A 83 -7.95 -7.94 3.89
C VAL A 83 -8.62 -6.59 4.16
N GLN A 84 -8.54 -5.64 3.22
CA GLN A 84 -9.22 -4.36 3.34
C GLN A 84 -10.74 -4.54 3.43
N THR A 85 -11.32 -5.48 2.68
CA THR A 85 -12.76 -5.80 2.76
C THR A 85 -13.14 -6.30 4.15
N VAL A 86 -12.37 -7.22 4.72
CA VAL A 86 -12.57 -7.71 6.10
C VAL A 86 -12.50 -6.55 7.10
N ALA A 87 -11.43 -5.76 7.06
CA ALA A 87 -11.22 -4.66 7.99
C ALA A 87 -12.31 -3.58 7.89
N VAL A 88 -12.81 -3.28 6.69
CA VAL A 88 -13.93 -2.35 6.50
C VAL A 88 -15.23 -2.94 7.08
N ASN A 89 -15.50 -4.23 6.84
CA ASN A 89 -16.71 -4.88 7.36
C ASN A 89 -16.73 -4.95 8.90
N GLU A 90 -15.57 -5.04 9.52
CA GLU A 90 -15.42 -5.04 10.98
C GLU A 90 -15.35 -3.63 11.58
N GLY A 91 -15.29 -2.58 10.76
CA GLY A 91 -15.22 -1.18 11.22
C GLY A 91 -13.82 -0.71 11.63
N GLU A 92 -12.78 -1.48 11.33
CA GLU A 92 -11.38 -1.19 11.67
C GLU A 92 -10.63 -0.42 10.56
N SER A 93 -11.24 -0.28 9.38
CA SER A 93 -10.68 0.46 8.24
C SER A 93 -11.76 1.15 7.42
N SER A 94 -11.35 1.95 6.44
CA SER A 94 -12.23 2.56 5.44
C SER A 94 -11.57 2.58 4.07
N TRP A 95 -12.35 2.45 3.00
CA TRP A 95 -11.89 2.44 1.60
C TRP A 95 -11.28 3.76 1.15
N ASP A 96 -11.56 4.86 1.84
CA ASP A 96 -10.97 6.18 1.60
C ASP A 96 -9.70 6.43 2.44
N ASN A 97 -9.19 5.44 3.18
CA ASN A 97 -7.87 5.53 3.80
C ASN A 97 -6.80 5.65 2.71
N LEU A 98 -5.87 6.59 2.89
CA LEU A 98 -4.74 6.75 1.97
C LEU A 98 -3.70 5.66 2.19
N TYR A 99 -3.06 5.24 1.10
CA TYR A 99 -1.95 4.30 1.13
C TYR A 99 -0.66 5.01 1.51
N CYS A 100 0.11 4.40 2.41
CA CYS A 100 1.43 4.89 2.77
C CYS A 100 2.35 4.82 1.54
N PRO A 101 2.90 5.95 1.05
CA PRO A 101 3.72 5.95 -0.15
C PRO A 101 4.97 5.05 -0.06
N ASN A 102 5.47 4.80 1.15
CA ASN A 102 6.65 3.96 1.37
C ASN A 102 6.37 2.46 1.13
N TYR A 103 5.10 2.05 1.11
CA TYR A 103 4.68 0.66 0.96
C TYR A 103 3.76 0.43 -0.26
N ALA A 104 3.38 1.51 -0.95
CA ALA A 104 2.48 1.44 -2.08
C ALA A 104 3.15 0.79 -3.31
N LEU A 105 2.35 0.05 -4.10
CA LEU A 105 2.80 -0.53 -5.36
C LEU A 105 3.13 0.57 -6.37
N ALA A 106 4.11 0.34 -7.25
CA ALA A 106 4.69 1.39 -8.11
C ALA A 106 3.68 2.10 -9.03
N ASP A 107 2.57 1.44 -9.40
CA ASP A 107 1.50 1.98 -10.25
C ASP A 107 0.33 2.60 -9.44
N THR A 108 0.46 2.68 -8.11
CA THR A 108 -0.58 3.23 -7.24
C THR A 108 -0.91 4.67 -7.65
N PRO A 109 -2.18 4.99 -7.96
CA PRO A 109 -2.59 6.34 -8.29
C PRO A 109 -2.20 7.34 -7.19
N LEU A 110 -1.57 8.46 -7.57
CA LEU A 110 -1.11 9.48 -6.62
C LEU A 110 -2.20 9.95 -5.65
N VAL A 111 -3.44 10.06 -6.12
CA VAL A 111 -4.59 10.49 -5.32
C VAL A 111 -4.91 9.53 -4.18
N GLN A 112 -4.60 8.24 -4.32
CA GLN A 112 -4.77 7.25 -3.26
C GLN A 112 -3.70 7.36 -2.17
N MET A 113 -2.61 8.08 -2.41
CA MET A 113 -1.54 8.29 -1.42
C MET A 113 -1.53 9.71 -0.87
N TYR A 114 -1.76 10.71 -1.72
CA TYR A 114 -1.61 12.12 -1.39
C TYR A 114 -2.93 12.91 -1.42
N GLY A 115 -4.05 12.27 -1.77
CA GLY A 115 -5.37 12.90 -1.76
C GLY A 115 -5.43 14.21 -2.54
N SER A 116 -6.03 15.24 -1.94
CA SER A 116 -6.12 16.58 -2.53
C SER A 116 -4.77 17.31 -2.68
N ASN A 117 -3.69 16.82 -2.08
CA ASN A 117 -2.39 17.48 -2.14
C ASN A 117 -1.66 17.25 -3.47
N VAL A 118 -2.15 16.34 -4.33
CA VAL A 118 -1.50 16.02 -5.62
C VAL A 118 -1.26 17.26 -6.48
N ASP A 119 -2.23 18.17 -6.59
CA ASP A 119 -2.07 19.37 -7.42
C ASP A 119 -1.04 20.36 -6.86
N ARG A 120 -0.95 20.47 -5.53
CA ARG A 120 0.11 21.26 -4.89
C ARG A 120 1.48 20.62 -5.14
N LEU A 121 1.57 19.29 -5.03
CA LEU A 121 2.82 18.56 -5.24
C LEU A 121 3.30 18.65 -6.69
N ARG A 122 2.40 18.61 -7.68
CA ARG A 122 2.71 18.89 -9.09
C ARG A 122 3.34 20.28 -9.28
N LYS A 123 2.71 21.32 -8.73
CA LYS A 123 3.24 22.70 -8.81
C LYS A 123 4.61 22.85 -8.14
N ILE A 124 4.83 22.18 -7.01
CA ILE A 124 6.15 22.17 -6.35
C ILE A 124 7.17 21.51 -7.25
N ARG A 125 6.83 20.38 -7.85
CA ARG A 125 7.70 19.64 -8.75
C ARG A 125 8.05 20.47 -10.00
N GLU A 126 7.09 21.14 -10.64
CA GLU A 126 7.34 22.04 -11.78
C GLU A 126 8.32 23.17 -11.43
N ARG A 127 8.24 23.69 -10.21
CA ARG A 127 9.14 24.76 -9.73
C ARG A 127 10.54 24.26 -9.38
N VAL A 128 10.65 23.05 -8.84
CA VAL A 128 11.91 22.51 -8.26
C VAL A 128 12.67 21.63 -9.26
N ASP A 129 11.96 20.90 -10.12
CA ASP A 129 12.49 20.01 -11.16
C ASP A 129 11.89 20.39 -12.54
N PRO A 130 12.15 21.62 -13.04
CA PRO A 130 11.55 22.12 -14.28
C PRO A 130 11.98 21.33 -15.51
N ASP A 131 13.20 20.76 -15.49
CA ASP A 131 13.77 19.98 -16.60
C ASP A 131 13.47 18.48 -16.49
N ASN A 132 12.63 18.10 -15.54
CA ASN A 132 12.18 16.73 -15.37
C ASN A 132 13.29 15.70 -15.08
N ILE A 133 14.40 16.12 -14.47
CA ILE A 133 15.53 15.24 -14.17
C ILE A 133 15.11 14.11 -13.22
N MET A 134 14.22 14.40 -12.26
CA MET A 134 13.71 13.38 -11.34
C MET A 134 12.69 12.43 -11.98
N LEU A 135 12.26 12.64 -13.23
CA LEU A 135 11.48 11.61 -13.94
C LEU A 135 12.35 10.43 -14.36
N LEU A 136 13.67 10.61 -14.46
CA LEU A 136 14.62 9.57 -14.85
C LEU A 136 14.89 8.54 -13.74
N THR A 137 14.51 8.84 -12.50
CA THR A 137 14.66 7.93 -11.35
C THR A 137 13.47 6.96 -11.26
N GLY A 138 13.47 6.05 -10.29
CA GLY A 138 12.27 5.30 -9.93
C GLY A 138 11.21 6.14 -9.20
N GLY A 139 10.22 5.48 -8.59
CA GLY A 139 9.23 6.12 -7.72
C GLY A 139 8.12 6.88 -8.44
N PHE A 140 7.24 7.49 -7.64
CA PHE A 140 6.01 8.11 -8.10
C PHE A 140 6.24 9.42 -8.85
N LYS A 141 5.56 9.57 -10.00
CA LYS A 141 5.76 10.71 -10.92
C LYS A 141 4.62 11.69 -10.82
N PHE A 142 4.92 12.91 -10.34
CA PHE A 142 3.98 14.03 -10.27
C PHE A 142 3.98 14.82 -11.58
N VAL A 143 3.50 14.16 -12.63
CA VAL A 143 3.26 14.75 -13.96
C VAL A 143 1.83 15.23 -14.12
#